data_AF-A0AAP0N5W0-F1
#
_entry.id   AF-A0AAP0N5W0-F1
#
_cell.length_a   1.000
_cell.length_b   1.000
_cell.length_c   1.000
_cell.angle_alpha   90.00
_cell.angle_beta   90.00
_cell.angle_gamma   90.00
#
_symmetry.space_group_name_H-M   'P 1'
#
loop_
_entity.id
_entity.type
_entity.pdbx_description
1 polymer ?
#
loop_
_entity_poly.entity_id
_entity_poly.type
_entity_poly.pdbx_seq_one_letter_code
_entity_poly.pdbx_strand_id
1 'polypeptide(L)'
;MPVERNGHPKPQEMRPLPTPLSSHFTNKIFTASSKHCLNCKTPPCNCGISCTKTTITRIRHISSWSRLRHFRAYPILFSPSPPKPISQIPPISLRNSGFRSISHVRVPTSPVNVEQLEEETIDLANLRVLEQKIAKLGINWDDSCKPGQYTHLLCPKCKGGQSMERSLSLHINLDRDFAMWRCFRGTCGWAGQAFAGHGATYDRVKQISKSKSSGQMTEEGLGLEPLGRKLISYFSGRMISEETLRRNAVMQVSGDQNIMAFTYRQSGVIVGCKYRTIEKRFWQEKGTEKALYGLDDIKEASEIIIVEGEIDKLSMEEAGFRNCVSVPAGAPQKVSPKELPSMEKDTAYQYVWNCKEYFDKASRIILATDGDVPGEALAEELARRLGRERCWRVSWPKKDEFGYCKDANEVVKNLGTGSLKEVIENVELCRVDGPN
;
A
#
# COMPACT_ATOMS: atom_id res chain seq x y z
N MET A 1 -63.01 -21.51 -30.35
CA MET A 1 -63.20 -22.98 -30.16
C MET A 1 -63.06 -23.64 -31.51
N PRO A 2 -62.49 -24.86 -31.67
CA PRO A 2 -61.75 -25.75 -30.74
C PRO A 2 -60.26 -25.98 -31.17
N VAL A 3 -59.30 -26.32 -30.28
CA VAL A 3 -58.84 -27.67 -29.82
C VAL A 3 -58.35 -28.54 -31.00
N GLU A 4 -57.08 -28.92 -31.12
CA GLU A 4 -56.46 -30.06 -30.42
C GLU A 4 -54.92 -30.02 -30.34
N ARG A 5 -54.40 -30.50 -29.21
CA ARG A 5 -53.01 -30.92 -28.97
C ARG A 5 -52.90 -32.42 -29.23
N ASN A 6 -51.74 -32.89 -29.70
CA ASN A 6 -51.10 -34.19 -29.42
C ASN A 6 -49.70 -34.14 -30.07
N GLY A 7 -48.58 -34.61 -29.53
CA GLY A 7 -48.24 -35.32 -28.30
C GLY A 7 -46.70 -35.46 -28.22
N HIS A 8 -46.17 -35.66 -27.02
CA HIS A 8 -44.73 -35.88 -26.74
C HIS A 8 -44.21 -37.24 -27.25
N PRO A 9 -42.91 -37.36 -27.58
CA PRO A 9 -42.19 -38.62 -27.47
C PRO A 9 -41.37 -38.72 -26.16
N LYS A 10 -41.43 -39.92 -25.56
CA LYS A 10 -40.72 -40.40 -24.36
C LYS A 10 -39.25 -40.78 -24.64
N PRO A 11 -38.42 -40.94 -23.59
CA PRO A 11 -36.97 -41.16 -23.69
C PRO A 11 -36.59 -42.61 -24.02
N GLN A 12 -35.49 -42.81 -24.75
CA GLN A 12 -34.93 -44.14 -25.05
C GLN A 12 -33.90 -44.58 -23.99
N GLU A 13 -34.09 -45.79 -23.49
CA GLU A 13 -33.25 -46.52 -22.53
C GLU A 13 -31.94 -47.04 -23.13
N MET A 14 -30.90 -47.07 -22.28
CA MET A 14 -29.62 -47.75 -22.51
C MET A 14 -29.74 -49.28 -22.41
N ARG A 15 -28.94 -50.02 -23.18
CA ARG A 15 -28.51 -51.40 -22.86
C ARG A 15 -27.02 -51.63 -23.17
N PRO A 16 -26.34 -52.58 -22.48
CA PRO A 16 -24.88 -52.57 -22.30
C PRO A 16 -24.10 -53.63 -23.11
N LEU A 17 -22.81 -53.31 -23.34
CA LEU A 17 -21.56 -54.09 -23.51
C LEU A 17 -21.50 -55.39 -24.37
N PRO A 18 -20.34 -55.63 -25.01
CA PRO A 18 -19.50 -56.72 -24.51
C PRO A 18 -17.98 -56.43 -24.45
N THR A 19 -17.31 -57.06 -23.49
CA THR A 19 -15.84 -57.20 -23.34
C THR A 19 -15.28 -58.33 -24.23
N PRO A 20 -13.96 -58.33 -24.49
CA PRO A 20 -13.21 -59.58 -24.34
C PRO A 20 -11.81 -59.48 -23.69
N LEU A 21 -11.62 -60.35 -22.69
CA LEU A 21 -10.49 -61.21 -22.28
C LEU A 21 -9.01 -60.92 -22.66
N SER A 22 -8.21 -60.67 -21.60
CA SER A 22 -7.12 -61.51 -21.05
C SER A 22 -6.11 -62.24 -21.96
N SER A 23 -4.82 -61.98 -21.74
CA SER A 23 -3.77 -63.00 -21.83
C SER A 23 -2.68 -62.81 -20.75
N HIS A 24 -2.33 -63.95 -20.15
CA HIS A 24 -1.36 -64.17 -19.07
C HIS A 24 0.10 -64.04 -19.53
N PHE A 25 0.98 -63.56 -18.64
CA PHE A 25 2.35 -64.09 -18.51
C PHE A 25 2.77 -64.19 -17.04
N THR A 26 3.43 -65.30 -16.74
CA THR A 26 3.68 -65.89 -15.43
C THR A 26 5.03 -65.50 -14.80
N ASN A 27 5.01 -65.37 -13.47
CA ASN A 27 6.05 -65.66 -12.46
C ASN A 27 7.51 -65.90 -12.88
N LYS A 28 8.43 -65.18 -12.22
CA LYS A 28 9.63 -65.81 -11.63
C LYS A 28 10.08 -65.10 -10.35
N ILE A 29 10.18 -65.92 -9.32
CA ILE A 29 10.72 -65.70 -7.98
C ILE A 29 12.26 -65.75 -8.06
N PHE A 30 12.96 -64.92 -7.29
CA PHE A 30 14.25 -65.28 -6.72
C PHE A 30 14.34 -64.77 -5.27
N THR A 31 14.44 -65.73 -4.36
CA THR A 31 14.82 -65.60 -2.95
C THR A 31 16.31 -65.86 -2.79
N ALA A 32 16.97 -65.10 -1.89
CA ALA A 32 17.93 -65.53 -0.86
C ALA A 32 18.77 -64.30 -0.43
N SER A 33 18.64 -63.83 0.82
CA SER A 33 19.46 -64.17 2.00
C SER A 33 20.84 -63.49 1.94
N SER A 34 21.35 -62.75 2.94
CA SER A 34 21.50 -63.11 4.35
C SER A 34 22.15 -61.96 5.16
N LYS A 35 21.55 -61.65 6.32
CA LYS A 35 22.12 -61.44 7.67
C LYS A 35 23.18 -60.35 8.00
N HIS A 36 22.78 -59.60 9.04
CA HIS A 36 23.48 -59.26 10.31
C HIS A 36 24.68 -58.30 10.35
N CYS A 37 24.52 -57.18 11.07
CA CYS A 37 25.06 -56.91 12.43
C CYS A 37 24.71 -55.46 12.83
N LEU A 38 23.85 -55.20 13.82
CA LEU A 38 24.14 -54.98 15.26
C LEU A 38 25.03 -53.77 15.60
N ASN A 39 24.40 -52.79 16.28
CA ASN A 39 24.86 -51.96 17.40
C ASN A 39 26.25 -51.30 17.39
N CYS A 40 26.30 -49.96 17.53
CA CYS A 40 26.69 -49.28 18.79
C CYS A 40 26.89 -47.75 18.64
N LYS A 41 26.31 -47.01 19.59
CA LYS A 41 26.85 -45.91 20.42
C LYS A 41 27.67 -44.75 19.78
N THR A 42 27.20 -43.54 20.08
CA THR A 42 27.93 -42.25 20.06
C THR A 42 28.97 -42.14 21.20
N PRO A 43 29.70 -41.01 21.37
CA PRO A 43 30.79 -40.42 20.57
C PRO A 43 32.10 -40.32 21.45
N PRO A 44 33.18 -39.56 21.10
CA PRO A 44 33.20 -38.11 21.31
C PRO A 44 34.11 -37.28 20.36
N CYS A 45 34.00 -35.96 20.51
CA CYS A 45 34.81 -34.88 19.95
C CYS A 45 36.31 -35.03 20.23
N ASN A 46 37.18 -34.55 19.31
CA ASN A 46 38.32 -33.73 19.72
C ASN A 46 38.97 -32.93 18.58
N CYS A 47 39.45 -31.76 19.00
CA CYS A 47 40.20 -30.73 18.30
C CYS A 47 41.65 -31.17 18.02
N GLY A 48 42.33 -30.63 17.00
CA GLY A 48 43.79 -30.75 16.94
C GLY A 48 44.49 -30.53 15.59
N ILE A 49 44.79 -29.25 15.34
CA ILE A 49 45.94 -28.63 14.65
C ILE A 49 47.15 -29.49 14.19
N SER A 50 47.74 -29.04 13.06
CA SER A 50 49.12 -29.19 12.49
C SER A 50 49.35 -30.34 11.49
N CYS A 51 49.70 -30.09 10.21
CA CYS A 51 50.84 -29.41 9.57
C CYS A 51 52.04 -30.36 9.32
N THR A 52 52.33 -30.66 8.05
CA THR A 52 53.66 -30.59 7.35
C THR A 52 53.59 -31.33 5.99
N LYS A 53 53.79 -30.60 4.86
CA LYS A 53 54.97 -30.58 3.95
C LYS A 53 55.23 -31.92 3.23
N THR A 54 55.31 -32.03 1.89
CA THR A 54 56.39 -31.53 1.00
C THR A 54 56.04 -31.91 -0.46
N THR A 55 55.80 -30.97 -1.38
CA THR A 55 56.62 -30.58 -2.59
C THR A 55 56.64 -31.63 -3.74
N ILE A 56 56.28 -31.34 -5.00
CA ILE A 56 57.08 -30.64 -6.04
C ILE A 56 56.24 -30.31 -7.30
N THR A 57 56.18 -29.01 -7.66
CA THR A 57 56.29 -28.32 -8.98
C THR A 57 55.54 -28.84 -10.24
N ARG A 58 54.88 -28.05 -11.11
CA ARG A 58 55.23 -26.75 -11.75
C ARG A 58 54.01 -26.12 -12.49
N ILE A 59 53.85 -24.78 -12.38
CA ILE A 59 53.62 -23.76 -13.46
C ILE A 59 52.25 -23.77 -14.20
N ARG A 60 51.44 -22.69 -14.35
CA ARG A 60 51.64 -21.22 -14.41
C ARG A 60 50.32 -20.41 -14.23
N HIS A 61 50.48 -19.18 -13.70
CA HIS A 61 49.67 -17.94 -13.81
C HIS A 61 48.34 -17.74 -13.05
N ILE A 62 48.43 -16.94 -11.97
CA ILE A 62 47.35 -16.13 -11.36
C ILE A 62 47.83 -14.68 -11.14
N SER A 63 46.91 -13.75 -11.42
CA SER A 63 46.63 -12.41 -10.87
C SER A 63 47.62 -11.23 -10.89
N SER A 64 47.01 -10.10 -11.30
CA SER A 64 47.00 -8.78 -10.66
C SER A 64 48.31 -8.00 -10.58
N TRP A 65 48.31 -6.84 -11.25
CA TRP A 65 48.73 -5.58 -10.63
C TRP A 65 48.01 -4.40 -11.28
N SER A 66 47.23 -3.73 -10.45
CA SER A 66 46.71 -2.38 -10.60
C SER A 66 47.87 -1.40 -10.85
N ARG A 67 47.75 -0.54 -11.85
CA ARG A 67 48.64 0.62 -11.99
C ARG A 67 47.80 1.89 -12.12
N LEU A 68 47.78 2.64 -11.02
CA LEU A 68 47.28 4.00 -10.92
C LEU A 68 47.99 4.91 -11.94
N ARG A 69 47.22 5.77 -12.62
CA ARG A 69 47.74 6.98 -13.25
C ARG A 69 47.43 8.17 -12.35
N HIS A 70 48.50 8.80 -11.88
CA HIS A 70 48.46 10.12 -11.26
C HIS A 70 48.20 11.18 -12.34
N PHE A 71 47.11 11.93 -12.20
CA PHE A 71 47.00 13.28 -12.75
C PHE A 71 47.05 14.26 -11.58
N ARG A 72 48.12 15.05 -11.54
CA ARG A 72 48.26 16.25 -10.70
C ARG A 72 47.35 17.34 -11.28
N ALA A 73 46.44 17.88 -10.47
CA ALA A 73 45.82 19.18 -10.71
C ALA A 73 46.17 20.09 -9.53
N TYR A 74 46.72 21.27 -9.83
CA TYR A 74 47.09 22.32 -8.87
C TYR A 74 45.88 23.20 -8.53
N PRO A 75 45.89 23.88 -7.36
CA PRO A 75 44.72 24.60 -6.84
C PRO A 75 44.66 26.04 -7.34
N ILE A 76 43.44 26.52 -7.65
CA ILE A 76 43.15 27.95 -7.84
C ILE A 76 41.93 28.30 -7.00
N LEU A 77 42.16 29.09 -5.96
CA LEU A 77 41.18 29.86 -5.18
C LEU A 77 40.74 31.06 -6.02
N PHE A 78 39.43 31.33 -6.15
CA PHE A 78 38.87 32.69 -6.19
C PHE A 78 37.34 32.67 -5.99
N SER A 79 36.88 33.44 -5.00
CA SER A 79 35.52 33.96 -4.81
C SER A 79 35.25 35.05 -5.87
N PRO A 80 34.00 35.35 -6.33
CA PRO A 80 33.11 36.23 -5.57
C PRO A 80 31.58 36.07 -5.79
N SER A 81 30.83 36.60 -4.83
CA SER A 81 29.38 36.88 -4.84
C SER A 81 28.95 37.86 -5.94
N PRO A 82 27.71 37.77 -6.48
CA PRO A 82 27.14 38.84 -7.30
C PRO A 82 26.44 39.93 -6.47
N PRO A 83 26.59 41.24 -6.81
CA PRO A 83 25.92 42.34 -6.13
C PRO A 83 24.53 42.66 -6.69
N LYS A 84 23.69 43.25 -5.83
CA LYS A 84 22.34 43.77 -6.11
C LYS A 84 22.40 45.07 -6.93
N PRO A 85 21.42 45.36 -7.81
CA PRO A 85 21.33 46.66 -8.47
C PRO A 85 20.70 47.71 -7.56
N ILE A 86 21.39 48.85 -7.47
CA ILE A 86 20.97 50.11 -6.84
C ILE A 86 20.17 50.90 -7.87
N SER A 87 18.94 51.32 -7.54
CA SER A 87 18.21 52.34 -8.32
C SER A 87 18.36 53.70 -7.65
N GLN A 88 18.86 54.68 -8.40
CA GLN A 88 18.90 56.10 -8.04
C GLN A 88 17.63 56.80 -8.51
N ILE A 89 16.91 57.48 -7.60
CA ILE A 89 16.04 58.63 -7.95
C ILE A 89 16.19 59.68 -6.83
N PRO A 90 16.52 60.96 -7.14
CA PRO A 90 16.65 62.04 -6.16
C PRO A 90 15.30 62.70 -5.83
N PRO A 91 15.19 63.46 -4.71
CA PRO A 91 13.93 64.07 -4.30
C PRO A 91 13.72 65.43 -4.95
N ILE A 92 12.52 65.68 -5.49
CA ILE A 92 12.09 67.02 -5.88
C ILE A 92 10.99 67.45 -4.90
N SER A 93 11.29 68.50 -4.14
CA SER A 93 10.30 69.31 -3.43
C SER A 93 9.87 70.46 -4.33
N LEU A 94 8.59 70.82 -4.33
CA LEU A 94 8.12 72.17 -4.66
C LEU A 94 6.74 72.43 -4.05
N ARG A 95 6.66 73.58 -3.38
CA ARG A 95 5.49 74.36 -2.94
C ARG A 95 4.54 74.65 -4.14
N ASN A 96 3.30 75.15 -4.05
CA ASN A 96 2.60 75.98 -3.07
C ASN A 96 1.09 76.10 -3.47
N SER A 97 0.28 76.63 -2.55
CA SER A 97 -0.94 77.43 -2.79
C SER A 97 -2.22 76.73 -3.27
N GLY A 98 -3.34 77.05 -2.62
CA GLY A 98 -4.61 76.36 -2.77
C GLY A 98 -5.70 77.14 -3.48
N PHE A 99 -6.87 76.52 -3.59
CA PHE A 99 -8.20 77.12 -3.75
C PHE A 99 -9.25 76.08 -3.32
N ARG A 100 -10.29 76.54 -2.61
CA ARG A 100 -11.41 75.71 -2.12
C ARG A 100 -12.38 75.40 -3.25
N SER A 101 -12.86 74.16 -3.33
CA SER A 101 -14.17 73.84 -3.88
C SER A 101 -14.73 72.61 -3.15
N ILE A 102 -15.99 72.71 -2.73
CA ILE A 102 -16.74 71.63 -2.09
C ILE A 102 -17.23 70.70 -3.20
N SER A 103 -16.78 69.45 -3.19
CA SER A 103 -17.34 68.37 -4.00
C SER A 103 -17.26 67.04 -3.27
N HIS A 104 -18.36 66.30 -3.35
CA HIS A 104 -18.74 65.12 -2.59
C HIS A 104 -17.61 64.11 -2.32
N VAL A 105 -17.54 63.63 -1.07
CA VAL A 105 -16.77 62.46 -0.66
C VAL A 105 -17.23 61.27 -1.50
N ARG A 106 -16.41 60.88 -2.49
CA ARG A 106 -16.44 59.51 -3.01
C ARG A 106 -15.90 58.61 -1.92
N VAL A 107 -16.79 57.82 -1.32
CA VAL A 107 -16.41 56.62 -0.59
C VAL A 107 -15.60 55.74 -1.55
N PRO A 108 -14.36 55.33 -1.23
CA PRO A 108 -13.76 54.22 -1.93
C PRO A 108 -14.54 52.98 -1.50
N THR A 109 -15.48 52.53 -2.32
CA THR A 109 -15.93 51.14 -2.28
C THR A 109 -14.76 50.29 -2.74
N SER A 110 -13.91 49.89 -1.78
CA SER A 110 -13.10 48.69 -1.91
C SER A 110 -14.04 47.54 -2.29
N PRO A 111 -13.70 46.67 -3.25
CA PRO A 111 -14.49 45.48 -3.48
C PRO A 111 -14.45 44.67 -2.19
N VAL A 112 -15.61 44.54 -1.54
CA VAL A 112 -15.78 43.66 -0.39
C VAL A 112 -15.44 42.26 -0.91
N ASN A 113 -14.36 41.67 -0.39
CA ASN A 113 -13.96 40.33 -0.76
C ASN A 113 -14.97 39.36 -0.18
N VAL A 114 -15.89 38.87 -1.03
CA VAL A 114 -16.98 37.96 -0.67
C VAL A 114 -16.43 36.70 0.02
N GLU A 115 -15.20 36.29 -0.34
CA GLU A 115 -14.49 35.15 0.25
C GLU A 115 -14.15 35.36 1.74
N GLN A 116 -13.81 36.58 2.17
CA GLN A 116 -13.42 36.85 3.57
C GLN A 116 -14.63 36.86 4.53
N LEU A 117 -15.80 37.30 4.05
CA LEU A 117 -17.04 37.28 4.85
C LEU A 117 -17.64 35.87 4.97
N GLU A 118 -17.45 35.03 3.95
CA GLU A 118 -17.87 33.62 3.94
C GLU A 118 -16.99 32.75 4.86
N GLU A 119 -15.67 32.99 4.89
CA GLU A 119 -14.74 32.29 5.81
C GLU A 119 -15.04 32.64 7.28
N GLU A 120 -15.25 33.91 7.62
CA GLU A 120 -15.56 34.33 8.99
C GLU A 120 -16.90 33.78 9.50
N THR A 121 -17.91 33.65 8.63
CA THR A 121 -19.22 33.10 9.01
C THR A 121 -19.20 31.60 9.25
N ILE A 122 -18.35 30.85 8.53
CA ILE A 122 -18.16 29.41 8.70
C ILE A 122 -17.35 29.11 9.97
N ASP A 123 -16.30 29.89 10.25
CA ASP A 123 -15.48 29.78 11.47
C ASP A 123 -16.35 29.94 12.74
N LEU A 124 -17.22 30.95 12.75
CA LEU A 124 -18.17 31.21 13.84
C LEU A 124 -19.21 30.10 14.02
N ALA A 125 -19.63 29.42 12.95
CA ALA A 125 -20.58 28.32 13.03
C ALA A 125 -19.94 27.05 13.61
N ASN A 126 -18.71 26.72 13.17
CA ASN A 126 -17.96 25.56 13.67
C ASN A 126 -17.64 25.70 15.16
N LEU A 127 -17.18 26.89 15.55
CA LEU A 127 -16.90 27.26 16.92
C LEU A 127 -18.09 26.97 17.85
N ARG A 128 -19.30 27.41 17.47
CA ARG A 128 -20.53 27.20 18.25
C ARG A 128 -20.88 25.71 18.44
N VAL A 129 -20.66 24.87 17.43
CA VAL A 129 -20.95 23.43 17.55
C VAL A 129 -19.93 22.74 18.44
N LEU A 130 -18.66 23.13 18.33
CA LEU A 130 -17.58 22.60 19.16
C LEU A 130 -17.79 22.99 20.63
N GLU A 131 -18.18 24.24 20.90
CA GLU A 131 -18.59 24.73 22.22
C GLU A 131 -19.70 23.86 22.83
N GLN A 132 -20.76 23.59 22.09
CA GLN A 132 -21.86 22.74 22.57
C GLN A 132 -21.39 21.32 22.91
N LYS A 133 -20.50 20.72 22.12
CA LYS A 133 -19.99 19.36 22.35
C LYS A 133 -19.07 19.30 23.57
N ILE A 134 -18.19 20.29 23.72
CA ILE A 134 -17.26 20.39 24.85
C ILE A 134 -18.01 20.68 26.15
N ALA A 135 -19.02 21.56 26.10
CA ALA A 135 -19.88 21.85 27.24
C ALA A 135 -20.64 20.62 27.74
N LYS A 136 -21.13 19.74 26.83
CA LYS A 136 -21.77 18.45 27.20
C LYS A 136 -20.84 17.52 27.98
N LEU A 137 -19.53 17.67 27.82
CA LEU A 137 -18.52 16.90 28.55
C LEU A 137 -18.16 17.51 29.91
N GLY A 138 -18.80 18.63 30.28
CA GLY A 138 -18.56 19.37 31.51
C GLY A 138 -17.28 20.20 31.49
N ILE A 139 -16.65 20.37 30.33
CA ILE A 139 -15.48 21.24 30.18
C ILE A 139 -16.01 22.67 30.00
N ASN A 140 -15.63 23.57 30.91
CA ASN A 140 -16.07 24.96 30.86
C ASN A 140 -15.21 25.73 29.84
N TRP A 141 -15.86 26.19 28.77
CA TRP A 141 -15.26 27.02 27.73
C TRP A 141 -15.59 28.48 28.03
N ASP A 142 -14.56 29.32 28.22
CA ASP A 142 -14.69 30.76 28.34
C ASP A 142 -13.72 31.50 27.39
N ASP A 143 -13.74 32.83 27.40
CA ASP A 143 -12.89 33.69 26.56
C ASP A 143 -11.37 33.48 26.76
N SER A 144 -10.96 32.70 27.76
CA SER A 144 -9.54 32.32 27.97
C SER A 144 -9.09 31.16 27.08
N CYS A 145 -10.02 30.46 26.42
CA CYS A 145 -9.74 29.34 25.51
C CYS A 145 -9.48 29.85 24.08
N LYS A 146 -8.29 30.41 23.85
CA LYS A 146 -7.92 30.96 22.54
C LYS A 146 -7.49 29.86 21.56
N PRO A 147 -8.02 29.85 20.32
CA PRO A 147 -7.53 28.95 19.27
C PRO A 147 -6.03 29.06 19.04
N GLY A 148 -5.39 27.94 18.74
CA GLY A 148 -3.93 27.83 18.55
C GLY A 148 -3.13 27.83 19.85
N GLN A 149 -3.77 27.97 21.02
CA GLN A 149 -3.10 27.96 22.33
C GLN A 149 -3.59 26.80 23.19
N TYR A 150 -2.76 26.38 24.13
CA TYR A 150 -3.15 25.41 25.16
C TYR A 150 -3.65 26.15 26.38
N THR A 151 -4.85 25.80 26.86
CA THR A 151 -5.45 26.39 28.06
C THR A 151 -5.57 25.32 29.15
N HIS A 152 -5.24 25.69 30.40
CA HIS A 152 -5.31 24.80 31.55
C HIS A 152 -6.58 25.06 32.38
N LEU A 153 -7.44 24.04 32.45
CA LEU A 153 -8.78 24.08 33.03
C LEU A 153 -8.91 23.07 34.18
N LEU A 154 -9.94 23.25 35.01
CA LEU A 154 -10.31 22.25 36.00
C LEU A 154 -10.90 21.02 35.29
N CYS A 155 -10.37 19.83 35.55
CA CYS A 155 -10.86 18.61 34.91
C CYS A 155 -12.25 18.24 35.47
N PRO A 156 -13.30 18.04 34.66
CA PRO A 156 -14.62 17.69 35.16
C PRO A 156 -14.69 16.27 35.75
N LYS A 157 -13.77 15.38 35.37
CA LYS A 157 -13.74 14.00 35.87
C LYS A 157 -13.15 13.88 37.27
N CYS A 158 -11.97 14.46 37.51
CA CYS A 158 -11.30 14.38 38.80
C CYS A 158 -11.47 15.62 39.68
N LYS A 159 -12.03 16.72 39.12
CA LYS A 159 -12.20 18.03 39.78
C LYS A 159 -10.90 18.60 40.36
N GLY A 160 -9.75 18.22 39.80
CA GLY A 160 -8.44 18.62 40.32
C GLY A 160 -8.05 17.93 41.64
N GLY A 161 -8.74 16.85 42.03
CA GLY A 161 -8.50 16.11 43.27
C GLY A 161 -8.53 16.99 44.53
N GLN A 162 -7.80 16.60 45.57
CA GLN A 162 -7.75 17.34 46.84
C GLN A 162 -7.16 18.76 46.69
N SER A 163 -6.27 18.98 45.72
CA SER A 163 -5.63 20.27 45.47
C SER A 163 -6.39 21.19 44.52
N MET A 164 -7.53 20.73 43.96
CA MET A 164 -8.35 21.48 43.00
C MET A 164 -7.55 22.04 41.81
N GLU A 165 -6.51 21.33 41.37
CA GLU A 165 -5.61 21.84 40.34
C GLU A 165 -6.24 21.86 38.94
N ARG A 166 -5.87 22.87 38.13
CA ARG A 166 -6.28 22.98 36.71
C ARG A 166 -5.48 22.03 35.81
N SER A 167 -5.66 20.73 36.03
CA SER A 167 -4.90 19.66 35.38
C SER A 167 -5.32 19.32 33.95
N LEU A 168 -6.46 19.84 33.46
CA LEU A 168 -6.96 19.55 32.12
C LEU A 168 -6.34 20.55 31.13
N SER A 169 -5.46 20.09 30.25
CA SER A 169 -5.02 20.88 29.11
C SER A 169 -6.01 20.70 27.96
N LEU A 170 -6.54 21.80 27.45
CA LEU A 170 -7.42 21.88 26.28
C LEU A 170 -6.71 22.65 25.18
N HIS A 171 -6.80 22.16 23.94
CA HIS A 171 -6.31 22.85 22.75
C HIS A 171 -7.38 22.85 21.67
N ILE A 172 -7.53 23.99 21.00
CA ILE A 172 -8.43 24.17 19.86
C ILE A 172 -7.56 24.62 18.68
N ASN A 173 -7.74 24.01 17.52
CA ASN A 173 -6.98 24.40 16.33
C ASN A 173 -7.40 25.79 15.81
N LEU A 174 -6.60 26.37 14.93
CA LEU A 174 -6.85 27.72 14.40
C LEU A 174 -8.17 27.80 13.61
N ASP A 175 -8.56 26.72 12.95
CA ASP A 175 -9.78 26.62 12.13
C ASP A 175 -11.06 26.36 12.96
N ARG A 176 -10.92 26.30 14.30
CA ARG A 176 -12.00 26.15 15.30
C ARG A 176 -12.96 24.99 15.07
N ASP A 177 -12.55 23.99 14.30
CA ASP A 177 -13.35 22.82 13.97
C ASP A 177 -12.90 21.57 14.73
N PHE A 178 -11.81 21.65 15.51
CA PHE A 178 -11.24 20.57 16.28
C PHE A 178 -10.76 21.03 17.66
N ALA A 179 -11.04 20.21 18.67
CA ALA A 179 -10.47 20.34 20.00
C ALA A 179 -9.95 19.00 20.52
N MET A 180 -8.87 19.06 21.29
CA MET A 180 -8.36 17.92 22.05
C MET A 180 -8.08 18.32 23.49
N TRP A 181 -8.23 17.37 24.41
CA TRP A 181 -7.89 17.59 25.81
C TRP A 181 -7.23 16.39 26.45
N ARG A 182 -6.44 16.66 27.48
CA ARG A 182 -5.84 15.64 28.36
C ARG A 182 -5.69 16.18 29.78
N CYS A 183 -6.13 15.40 30.75
CA CYS A 183 -5.86 15.64 32.16
C CYS A 183 -4.49 15.05 32.51
N PHE A 184 -3.57 15.91 32.93
CA PHE A 184 -2.19 15.53 33.28
C PHE A 184 -2.02 15.05 34.72
N ARG A 185 -3.11 14.97 35.50
CA ARG A 185 -3.09 14.32 36.80
C ARG A 185 -2.89 12.83 36.59
N GLY A 186 -1.79 12.28 37.13
CA GLY A 186 -1.41 10.87 36.94
C GLY A 186 -2.48 9.85 37.35
N THR A 187 -3.34 10.19 38.32
CA THR A 187 -4.46 9.32 38.76
C THR A 187 -5.75 9.49 37.93
N CYS A 188 -5.81 10.43 36.99
CA CYS A 188 -6.98 10.69 36.16
C CYS A 188 -6.74 10.30 34.70
N GLY A 189 -5.74 10.90 34.04
CA GLY A 189 -5.39 10.62 32.65
C GLY A 189 -6.49 10.89 31.60
N TRP A 190 -7.66 11.41 32.01
CA TRP A 190 -8.81 11.57 31.13
C TRP A 190 -8.47 12.43 29.91
N ALA A 191 -8.65 11.87 28.72
CA ALA A 191 -8.33 12.52 27.47
C ALA A 191 -9.45 12.29 26.45
N GLY A 192 -9.49 13.13 25.45
CA GLY A 192 -10.46 13.02 24.36
C GLY A 192 -10.26 14.09 23.31
N GLN A 193 -11.12 14.01 22.30
CA GLN A 193 -11.15 14.93 21.18
C GLN A 193 -12.58 15.16 20.71
N ALA A 194 -12.85 16.32 20.14
CA ALA A 194 -14.14 16.71 19.58
C ALA A 194 -13.94 17.47 18.27
N PHE A 195 -14.89 17.29 17.35
CA PHE A 195 -14.94 17.99 16.07
C PHE A 195 -16.25 18.77 15.98
N ALA A 196 -16.26 19.94 15.35
CA ALA A 196 -17.47 20.73 15.13
C ALA A 196 -18.46 19.99 14.21
N GLY A 197 -17.99 19.29 13.17
CA GLY A 197 -18.83 18.43 12.33
C GLY A 197 -19.30 17.14 13.03
N HIS A 198 -20.42 16.55 12.59
CA HIS A 198 -20.57 15.09 12.70
C HIS A 198 -19.32 14.46 12.09
N GLY A 199 -18.74 13.43 12.72
CA GLY A 199 -17.41 12.85 12.47
C GLY A 199 -17.12 12.39 11.05
N ALA A 200 -17.17 13.34 10.12
CA ALA A 200 -17.10 13.24 8.68
C ALA A 200 -16.08 14.26 8.15
N THR A 201 -15.25 14.87 9.01
CA THR A 201 -14.20 15.81 8.60
C THR A 201 -12.88 15.14 8.25
N TYR A 202 -12.62 13.89 8.69
CA TYR A 202 -11.62 13.04 8.03
C TYR A 202 -12.07 12.67 6.60
N ASP A 203 -13.36 12.39 6.42
CA ASP A 203 -13.96 12.15 5.10
C ASP A 203 -14.10 13.41 4.23
N ARG A 204 -14.30 14.60 4.83
CA ARG A 204 -14.56 15.85 4.08
C ARG A 204 -13.29 16.60 3.68
N VAL A 205 -12.17 16.47 4.39
CA VAL A 205 -10.87 16.90 3.83
C VAL A 205 -10.50 16.02 2.61
N LYS A 206 -10.96 14.77 2.56
CA LYS A 206 -10.94 13.92 1.34
C LYS A 206 -11.94 14.36 0.25
N GLN A 207 -13.02 15.06 0.59
CA GLN A 207 -14.03 15.52 -0.38
C GLN A 207 -13.83 16.97 -0.87
N ILE A 208 -13.21 17.86 -0.09
CA ILE A 208 -12.90 19.24 -0.52
C ILE A 208 -11.54 19.31 -1.23
N SER A 209 -10.62 18.37 -0.93
CA SER A 209 -9.49 18.11 -1.84
C SER A 209 -9.93 17.44 -3.16
N LYS A 210 -11.13 16.83 -3.22
CA LYS A 210 -11.75 16.37 -4.48
C LYS A 210 -12.33 17.50 -5.34
N SER A 211 -12.56 18.70 -4.80
CA SER A 211 -13.12 19.82 -5.56
C SER A 211 -12.11 20.91 -5.94
N LYS A 212 -10.81 20.68 -5.72
CA LYS A 212 -9.76 21.32 -6.53
C LYS A 212 -9.45 20.43 -7.73
N SER A 213 -10.44 20.27 -8.62
CA SER A 213 -10.35 19.66 -9.96
C SER A 213 -9.21 18.65 -10.18
N SER A 214 -9.41 17.41 -9.78
CA SER A 214 -9.23 16.32 -10.75
C SER A 214 -10.64 15.84 -11.08
N GLY A 215 -11.03 15.90 -12.36
CA GLY A 215 -12.25 15.21 -12.77
C GLY A 215 -12.16 13.76 -12.29
N GLN A 216 -13.28 13.19 -11.82
CA GLN A 216 -13.34 11.76 -11.53
C GLN A 216 -12.68 11.02 -12.69
N MET A 217 -11.62 10.25 -12.42
CA MET A 217 -10.89 9.55 -13.48
C MET A 217 -11.89 8.60 -14.16
N THR A 218 -12.06 8.77 -15.47
CA THR A 218 -12.88 7.88 -16.28
C THR A 218 -12.01 7.13 -17.27
N GLU A 219 -12.51 6.04 -17.82
CA GLU A 219 -11.81 5.27 -18.85
C GLU A 219 -11.54 6.16 -20.07
N GLU A 220 -12.50 7.01 -20.46
CA GLU A 220 -12.36 7.97 -21.55
C GLU A 220 -11.33 9.06 -21.23
N GLY A 221 -11.35 9.59 -20.00
CA GLY A 221 -10.40 10.62 -19.57
C GLY A 221 -8.95 10.15 -19.53
N LEU A 222 -8.74 8.84 -19.37
CA LEU A 222 -7.44 8.19 -19.42
C LEU A 222 -7.09 7.63 -20.81
N GLY A 223 -8.00 7.76 -21.78
CA GLY A 223 -7.84 7.17 -23.11
C GLY A 223 -7.68 5.65 -23.05
N LEU A 224 -8.49 4.96 -22.26
CA LEU A 224 -8.47 3.50 -22.13
C LEU A 224 -9.48 2.85 -23.07
N GLU A 225 -9.11 1.70 -23.61
CA GLU A 225 -9.99 0.86 -24.41
C GLU A 225 -9.88 -0.62 -23.99
N PRO A 226 -10.86 -1.46 -24.34
CA PRO A 226 -10.78 -2.90 -24.09
C PRO A 226 -9.53 -3.54 -24.69
N LEU A 227 -9.03 -4.61 -24.07
CA LEU A 227 -7.84 -5.31 -24.54
C LEU A 227 -8.01 -5.84 -25.97
N GLY A 228 -7.03 -5.54 -26.82
CA GLY A 228 -6.91 -6.10 -28.16
C GLY A 228 -6.28 -7.49 -28.15
N ARG A 229 -6.42 -8.19 -29.28
CA ARG A 229 -5.92 -9.58 -29.48
C ARG A 229 -4.45 -9.78 -29.06
N LYS A 230 -3.59 -8.77 -29.27
CA LYS A 230 -2.17 -8.84 -28.92
C LYS A 230 -1.97 -8.99 -27.41
N LEU A 231 -2.62 -8.16 -26.60
CA LEU A 231 -2.51 -8.22 -25.14
C LEU A 231 -3.27 -9.42 -24.57
N ILE A 232 -4.43 -9.78 -25.14
CA ILE A 232 -5.12 -11.03 -24.77
C ILE A 232 -4.19 -12.23 -24.96
N SER A 233 -3.48 -12.31 -26.10
CA SER A 233 -2.50 -13.38 -26.35
C SER A 233 -1.30 -13.32 -25.37
N TYR A 234 -0.83 -12.13 -25.02
CA TYR A 234 0.22 -11.94 -24.00
C TYR A 234 -0.19 -12.49 -22.62
N PHE A 235 -1.43 -12.25 -22.20
CA PHE A 235 -1.97 -12.76 -20.92
C PHE A 235 -2.30 -14.26 -20.99
N SER A 236 -2.79 -14.74 -22.13
CA SER A 236 -2.98 -16.18 -22.36
C SER A 236 -1.68 -16.97 -22.21
N GLY A 237 -0.55 -16.46 -22.73
CA GLY A 237 0.78 -17.05 -22.51
C GLY A 237 1.28 -16.98 -21.05
N ARG A 238 0.54 -16.30 -20.17
CA ARG A 238 0.73 -16.25 -18.72
C ARG A 238 -0.33 -17.04 -17.96
N MET A 239 -1.12 -17.84 -18.67
CA MET A 239 -2.21 -18.65 -18.11
C MET A 239 -3.29 -17.79 -17.45
N ILE A 240 -3.50 -16.58 -17.93
CA ILE A 240 -4.57 -15.69 -17.45
C ILE A 240 -5.66 -15.62 -18.51
N SER A 241 -6.88 -15.95 -18.11
CA SER A 241 -8.07 -15.96 -18.95
C SER A 241 -8.60 -14.55 -19.22
N GLU A 242 -9.31 -14.38 -20.33
CA GLU A 242 -9.99 -13.12 -20.65
C GLU A 242 -11.09 -12.77 -19.64
N GLU A 243 -11.72 -13.79 -19.03
CA GLU A 243 -12.70 -13.58 -17.96
C GLU A 243 -12.08 -12.88 -16.75
N THR A 244 -10.92 -13.36 -16.29
CA THR A 244 -10.16 -12.75 -15.20
C THR A 244 -9.74 -11.33 -15.56
N LEU A 245 -9.24 -11.09 -16.78
CA LEU A 245 -8.88 -9.74 -17.24
C LEU A 245 -10.06 -8.77 -17.19
N ARG A 246 -11.23 -9.20 -17.68
CA ARG A 246 -12.45 -8.40 -17.70
C ARG A 246 -12.95 -8.10 -16.28
N ARG A 247 -12.97 -9.10 -15.38
CA ARG A 247 -13.41 -8.90 -13.98
C ARG A 247 -12.53 -7.90 -13.24
N ASN A 248 -11.23 -7.91 -13.55
CA ASN A 248 -10.22 -7.06 -12.95
C ASN A 248 -10.07 -5.70 -13.64
N ALA A 249 -10.91 -5.40 -14.63
CA ALA A 249 -10.87 -4.17 -15.41
C ALA A 249 -9.45 -3.85 -15.92
N VAL A 250 -8.77 -4.88 -16.44
CA VAL A 250 -7.51 -4.72 -17.17
C VAL A 250 -7.85 -4.20 -18.56
N MET A 251 -7.25 -3.08 -18.93
CA MET A 251 -7.52 -2.34 -20.16
C MET A 251 -6.20 -2.12 -20.92
N GLN A 252 -6.26 -1.44 -22.06
CA GLN A 252 -5.09 -0.92 -22.75
C GLN A 252 -5.22 0.57 -23.04
N VAL A 253 -4.10 1.21 -23.36
CA VAL A 253 -4.11 2.60 -23.84
C VAL A 253 -4.60 2.63 -25.29
N SER A 254 -5.58 3.51 -25.54
CA SER A 254 -6.18 3.71 -26.86
C SER A 254 -5.12 4.06 -27.90
N GLY A 255 -5.10 3.28 -28.98
CA GLY A 255 -4.14 3.46 -30.08
C GLY A 255 -2.75 2.89 -29.81
N ASP A 256 -2.47 2.31 -28.63
CA ASP A 256 -1.23 1.57 -28.35
C ASP A 256 -1.50 0.17 -27.80
N GLN A 257 -1.41 -0.81 -28.69
CA GLN A 257 -1.64 -2.23 -28.39
C GLN A 257 -0.52 -2.89 -27.56
N ASN A 258 0.47 -2.14 -27.08
CA ASN A 258 1.57 -2.67 -26.25
C ASN A 258 1.50 -2.22 -24.79
N ILE A 259 0.62 -1.27 -24.47
CA ILE A 259 0.53 -0.69 -23.13
C ILE A 259 -0.73 -1.23 -22.45
N MET A 260 -0.54 -2.12 -21.49
CA MET A 260 -1.61 -2.56 -20.60
C MET A 260 -1.79 -1.55 -19.46
N ALA A 261 -3.04 -1.38 -19.05
CA ALA A 261 -3.47 -0.46 -18.01
C ALA A 261 -4.22 -1.24 -16.92
N PHE A 262 -3.72 -1.14 -15.69
CA PHE A 262 -4.33 -1.70 -14.49
C PHE A 262 -5.07 -0.59 -13.76
N THR A 263 -6.40 -0.65 -13.77
CA THR A 263 -7.25 0.37 -13.13
C THR A 263 -7.43 0.08 -11.65
N TYR A 264 -6.92 0.97 -10.79
CA TYR A 264 -7.09 0.88 -9.34
C TYR A 264 -8.45 1.47 -9.01
N ARG A 265 -9.32 0.67 -8.39
CA ARG A 265 -10.71 1.03 -8.14
C ARG A 265 -11.05 0.97 -6.65
N GLN A 266 -11.92 1.89 -6.24
CA GLN A 266 -12.56 1.91 -4.94
C GLN A 266 -14.05 2.16 -5.11
N SER A 267 -14.87 1.24 -4.63
CA SER A 267 -16.33 1.22 -4.84
C SER A 267 -16.70 1.37 -6.33
N GLY A 268 -15.97 0.69 -7.21
CA GLY A 268 -16.17 0.73 -8.66
C GLY A 268 -15.62 1.97 -9.37
N VAL A 269 -15.16 2.99 -8.65
CA VAL A 269 -14.62 4.24 -9.22
C VAL A 269 -13.10 4.14 -9.39
N ILE A 270 -12.57 4.60 -10.53
CA ILE A 270 -11.12 4.65 -10.77
C ILE A 270 -10.50 5.73 -9.88
N VAL A 271 -9.57 5.33 -9.03
CA VAL A 271 -8.80 6.19 -8.12
C VAL A 271 -7.32 6.28 -8.50
N GLY A 272 -6.87 5.41 -9.42
CA GLY A 272 -5.52 5.38 -9.95
C GLY A 272 -5.42 4.48 -11.18
N CYS A 273 -4.37 4.66 -11.97
CA CYS A 273 -4.06 3.75 -13.07
C CYS A 273 -2.56 3.53 -13.14
N LYS A 274 -2.17 2.27 -13.30
CA LYS A 274 -0.78 1.88 -13.52
C LYS A 274 -0.65 1.26 -14.89
N TYR A 275 0.38 1.69 -15.60
CA TYR A 275 0.64 1.24 -16.95
C TYR A 275 1.88 0.38 -17.00
N ARG A 276 1.88 -0.56 -17.92
CA ARG A 276 2.99 -1.43 -18.18
C ARG A 276 3.12 -1.70 -19.67
N THR A 277 4.33 -1.63 -20.22
CA THR A 277 4.58 -2.18 -21.57
C THR A 277 4.89 -3.67 -21.50
N ILE A 278 4.73 -4.37 -22.62
CA ILE A 278 5.17 -5.76 -22.78
C ILE A 278 6.65 -5.93 -22.39
N GLU A 279 7.49 -4.94 -22.70
CA GLU A 279 8.93 -4.85 -22.39
C GLU A 279 9.22 -4.47 -20.92
N LYS A 280 8.20 -4.49 -20.05
CA LYS A 280 8.32 -4.25 -18.60
C LYS A 280 8.78 -2.83 -18.23
N ARG A 281 8.29 -1.81 -18.94
CA ARG A 281 8.39 -0.40 -18.48
C ARG A 281 7.11 -0.04 -17.73
N PHE A 282 7.23 0.64 -16.59
CA PHE A 282 6.11 0.93 -15.69
C PHE A 282 6.01 2.43 -15.39
N TRP A 283 4.79 2.94 -15.31
CA TRP A 283 4.48 4.26 -14.76
C TRP A 283 3.07 4.28 -14.18
N GLN A 284 2.75 5.33 -13.44
CA GLN A 284 1.45 5.52 -12.81
C GLN A 284 0.93 6.91 -13.09
N GLU A 285 -0.39 7.04 -13.04
CA GLU A 285 -1.04 8.34 -13.03
C GLU A 285 -0.56 9.18 -11.85
N LYS A 286 -0.34 10.46 -12.11
CA LYS A 286 0.19 11.40 -11.11
C LYS A 286 -0.95 11.98 -10.28
N GLY A 287 -0.63 12.32 -9.03
CA GLY A 287 -1.59 12.98 -8.14
C GLY A 287 -2.75 12.09 -7.70
N THR A 288 -2.64 10.77 -7.88
CA THR A 288 -3.65 9.80 -7.47
C THR A 288 -3.44 9.36 -6.02
N GLU A 289 -4.52 8.93 -5.37
CA GLU A 289 -4.41 8.31 -4.06
C GLU A 289 -3.64 6.99 -4.17
N LYS A 290 -2.74 6.73 -3.22
CA LYS A 290 -2.06 5.43 -3.13
C LYS A 290 -3.05 4.40 -2.60
N ALA A 291 -3.49 3.49 -3.46
CA ALA A 291 -4.42 2.41 -3.15
C ALA A 291 -3.84 1.05 -3.57
N LEU A 292 -4.48 -0.03 -3.14
CA LEU A 292 -4.17 -1.39 -3.57
C LEU A 292 -4.96 -1.76 -4.82
N TYR A 293 -4.38 -2.57 -5.71
CA TYR A 293 -5.11 -3.11 -6.85
C TYR A 293 -6.00 -4.27 -6.37
N GLY A 294 -7.29 -4.27 -6.75
CA GLY A 294 -8.26 -5.26 -6.26
C GLY A 294 -8.90 -4.92 -4.91
N LEU A 295 -8.80 -3.68 -4.44
CA LEU A 295 -9.30 -3.25 -3.11
C LEU A 295 -10.77 -3.62 -2.85
N ASP A 296 -11.62 -3.52 -3.88
CA ASP A 296 -13.06 -3.86 -3.77
C ASP A 296 -13.30 -5.34 -3.46
N ASP A 297 -12.36 -6.23 -3.82
CA ASP A 297 -12.49 -7.67 -3.57
C ASP A 297 -12.29 -8.05 -2.09
N ILE A 298 -11.66 -7.19 -1.29
CA ILE A 298 -11.32 -7.47 0.12
C ILE A 298 -12.21 -6.73 1.12
N LYS A 299 -13.24 -6.00 0.66
CA LYS A 299 -14.09 -5.14 1.51
C LYS A 299 -14.67 -5.82 2.75
N GLU A 300 -15.07 -7.09 2.61
CA GLU A 300 -15.65 -7.91 3.68
C GLU A 300 -14.86 -9.21 3.91
N ALA A 301 -13.59 -9.27 3.46
CA ALA A 301 -12.78 -10.48 3.56
C ALA A 301 -12.15 -10.62 4.95
N SER A 302 -12.31 -11.79 5.57
CA SER A 302 -11.63 -12.15 6.83
C SER A 302 -10.20 -12.66 6.62
N GLU A 303 -9.91 -13.15 5.41
CA GLU A 303 -8.59 -13.55 4.95
C GLU A 303 -8.21 -12.72 3.72
N ILE A 304 -7.02 -12.14 3.70
CA ILE A 304 -6.51 -11.31 2.59
C ILE A 304 -5.17 -11.82 2.11
N ILE A 305 -5.00 -11.98 0.80
CA ILE A 305 -3.72 -12.30 0.17
C ILE A 305 -3.12 -11.02 -0.42
N ILE A 306 -1.87 -10.71 -0.08
CA ILE A 306 -1.12 -9.57 -0.64
C ILE A 306 0.01 -10.12 -1.52
N VAL A 307 0.01 -9.72 -2.79
CA VAL A 307 1.07 -10.03 -3.77
C VAL A 307 1.82 -8.76 -4.19
N GLU A 308 2.98 -8.93 -4.84
CA GLU A 308 3.77 -7.78 -5.29
C GLU A 308 3.22 -7.14 -6.57
N GLY A 309 2.89 -7.95 -7.58
CA GLY A 309 2.50 -7.46 -8.91
C GLY A 309 1.02 -7.65 -9.26
N GLU A 310 0.54 -6.84 -10.21
CA GLU A 310 -0.84 -6.96 -10.71
C GLU A 310 -1.08 -8.31 -11.41
N ILE A 311 -0.08 -8.82 -12.14
CA ILE A 311 -0.16 -10.13 -12.82
C ILE A 311 -0.23 -11.28 -11.82
N ASP A 312 0.42 -11.16 -10.67
CA ASP A 312 0.34 -12.16 -9.60
C ASP A 312 -1.06 -12.19 -8.99
N LYS A 313 -1.70 -11.02 -8.85
CA LYS A 313 -3.09 -10.93 -8.38
C LYS A 313 -4.02 -11.65 -9.35
N LEU A 314 -3.84 -11.44 -10.66
CA LEU A 314 -4.60 -12.16 -11.68
C LEU A 314 -4.34 -13.67 -11.60
N SER A 315 -3.11 -14.08 -11.31
CA SER A 315 -2.73 -15.50 -11.17
C SER A 315 -3.38 -16.15 -9.93
N MET A 316 -3.48 -15.42 -8.82
CA MET A 316 -4.23 -15.87 -7.63
C MET A 316 -5.70 -16.10 -7.94
N GLU A 317 -6.29 -15.25 -8.78
CA GLU A 317 -7.68 -15.40 -9.18
C GLU A 317 -7.92 -16.60 -10.08
N GLU A 318 -6.99 -16.91 -11.00
CA GLU A 318 -7.01 -18.15 -11.78
C GLU A 318 -6.94 -19.40 -10.88
N ALA A 319 -6.31 -19.29 -9.70
CA ALA A 319 -6.32 -20.34 -8.68
C ALA A 319 -7.56 -20.33 -7.77
N GLY A 320 -8.50 -19.40 -7.99
CA GLY A 320 -9.77 -19.30 -7.26
C GLY A 320 -9.77 -18.31 -6.10
N PHE A 321 -8.68 -17.58 -5.86
CA PHE A 321 -8.60 -16.60 -4.77
C PHE A 321 -8.94 -15.20 -5.26
N ARG A 322 -10.14 -14.73 -4.92
CA ARG A 322 -10.58 -13.36 -5.22
C ARG A 322 -10.20 -12.37 -4.13
N ASN A 323 -10.03 -12.83 -2.90
CA ASN A 323 -9.59 -12.06 -1.74
C ASN A 323 -8.09 -11.68 -1.81
N CYS A 324 -7.62 -11.24 -2.98
CA CYS A 324 -6.23 -10.92 -3.25
C CYS A 324 -6.07 -9.48 -3.75
N VAL A 325 -5.04 -8.80 -3.26
CA VAL A 325 -4.65 -7.45 -3.65
C VAL A 325 -3.17 -7.39 -4.02
N SER A 326 -2.79 -6.48 -4.93
CA SER A 326 -1.38 -6.18 -5.19
C SER A 326 -0.97 -4.80 -4.67
N VAL A 327 0.27 -4.68 -4.24
CA VAL A 327 0.84 -3.38 -3.83
C VAL A 327 1.05 -2.46 -5.04
N PRO A 328 0.88 -1.13 -4.89
CA PRO A 328 1.03 -0.21 -6.02
C PRO A 328 2.50 -0.01 -6.42
N ALA A 329 3.41 -0.05 -5.45
CA ALA A 329 4.84 0.17 -5.65
C ALA A 329 5.61 -1.14 -5.46
N GLY A 330 6.72 -1.29 -6.20
CA GLY A 330 7.58 -2.46 -6.06
C GLY A 330 8.26 -2.54 -4.70
N ALA A 331 8.89 -3.68 -4.43
CA ALA A 331 9.54 -3.96 -3.16
C ALA A 331 10.71 -3.02 -2.82
N PRO A 332 10.93 -2.72 -1.52
CA PRO A 332 12.15 -2.05 -1.08
C PRO A 332 13.36 -2.97 -1.23
N GLN A 333 14.56 -2.40 -1.36
CA GLN A 333 15.80 -3.19 -1.43
C GLN A 333 16.12 -3.94 -0.14
N LYS A 334 15.68 -3.40 1.01
CA LYS A 334 15.92 -3.97 2.34
C LYS A 334 14.89 -3.47 3.33
N VAL A 335 14.75 -4.22 4.42
CA VAL A 335 13.96 -3.86 5.59
C VAL A 335 14.55 -2.60 6.23
N SER A 336 13.70 -1.68 6.65
CA SER A 336 14.13 -0.48 7.36
C SER A 336 14.65 -0.85 8.75
N PRO A 337 15.88 -0.49 9.12
CA PRO A 337 16.38 -0.74 10.48
C PRO A 337 15.77 0.23 11.51
N LYS A 338 15.02 1.24 11.05
CA LYS A 338 14.40 2.25 11.93
C LYS A 338 13.09 1.72 12.50
N GLU A 339 12.67 2.30 13.61
CA GLU A 339 11.30 2.17 14.09
C GLU A 339 10.30 2.60 13.01
N LEU A 340 9.09 2.08 13.11
CA LEU A 340 8.04 2.42 12.16
C LEU A 340 7.72 3.92 12.27
N PRO A 341 7.73 4.68 11.16
CA PRO A 341 7.28 6.05 11.18
C PRO A 341 5.81 6.13 11.58
N SER A 342 5.38 7.30 12.08
CA SER A 342 3.95 7.57 12.27
C SER A 342 3.21 7.47 10.92
N MET A 343 1.92 7.15 10.95
CA MET A 343 1.09 6.92 9.76
C MET A 343 1.23 8.06 8.73
N GLU A 344 1.25 9.32 9.17
CA GLU A 344 1.39 10.51 8.33
C GLU A 344 2.76 10.66 7.66
N LYS A 345 3.81 10.08 8.27
CA LYS A 345 5.20 10.18 7.77
C LYS A 345 5.59 8.97 6.93
N ASP A 346 4.78 7.92 6.91
CA ASP A 346 5.05 6.67 6.22
C ASP A 346 4.65 6.69 4.74
N THR A 347 5.15 7.69 4.01
CA THR A 347 4.71 7.99 2.65
C THR A 347 4.92 6.83 1.67
N ALA A 348 5.92 5.97 1.90
CA ALA A 348 6.20 4.79 1.08
C ALA A 348 5.10 3.73 1.19
N TYR A 349 4.52 3.56 2.39
CA TYR A 349 3.48 2.57 2.69
C TYR A 349 2.12 3.20 2.95
N GLN A 350 1.92 4.45 2.51
CA GLN A 350 0.65 5.16 2.65
C GLN A 350 -0.55 4.35 2.12
N TYR A 351 -0.35 3.49 1.12
CA TYR A 351 -1.39 2.58 0.62
C TYR A 351 -1.91 1.59 1.67
N VAL A 352 -1.07 1.15 2.60
CA VAL A 352 -1.48 0.30 3.74
C VAL A 352 -2.38 1.08 4.67
N TRP A 353 -1.97 2.31 5.02
CA TRP A 353 -2.70 3.17 5.94
C TRP A 353 -4.02 3.67 5.35
N ASN A 354 -4.03 4.02 4.06
CA ASN A 354 -5.23 4.42 3.34
C ASN A 354 -6.27 3.28 3.27
N CYS A 355 -5.81 2.03 3.34
CA CYS A 355 -6.67 0.84 3.30
C CYS A 355 -6.80 0.17 4.68
N LYS A 356 -6.46 0.86 5.78
CA LYS A 356 -6.39 0.26 7.13
C LYS A 356 -7.71 -0.40 7.54
N GLU A 357 -8.85 0.22 7.22
CA GLU A 357 -10.19 -0.30 7.56
C GLU A 357 -10.47 -1.68 6.95
N TYR A 358 -9.91 -1.97 5.77
CA TYR A 358 -10.03 -3.27 5.12
C TYR A 358 -9.20 -4.32 5.88
N PHE A 359 -7.97 -3.95 6.24
CA PHE A 359 -7.07 -4.83 6.97
C PHE A 359 -7.48 -5.07 8.42
N ASP A 360 -8.09 -4.10 9.10
CA ASP A 360 -8.53 -4.26 10.49
C ASP A 360 -9.59 -5.36 10.66
N LYS A 361 -10.39 -5.62 9.61
CA LYS A 361 -11.37 -6.72 9.59
C LYS A 361 -10.73 -8.09 9.37
N ALA A 362 -9.55 -8.14 8.77
CA ALA A 362 -8.88 -9.39 8.42
C ALA A 362 -8.21 -10.02 9.64
N SER A 363 -8.60 -11.25 9.95
CA SER A 363 -7.98 -12.09 10.97
C SER A 363 -6.74 -12.81 10.43
N ARG A 364 -6.66 -13.00 9.11
CA ARG A 364 -5.55 -13.69 8.44
C ARG A 364 -5.06 -12.90 7.22
N ILE A 365 -3.75 -12.65 7.16
CA ILE A 365 -3.12 -11.97 6.03
C ILE A 365 -2.00 -12.86 5.49
N ILE A 366 -2.12 -13.25 4.23
CA ILE A 366 -1.14 -14.07 3.52
C ILE A 366 -0.26 -13.14 2.68
N LEU A 367 1.03 -13.13 2.97
CA LEU A 367 2.05 -12.36 2.27
C LEU A 367 2.71 -13.27 1.22
N ALA A 368 2.28 -13.08 -0.02
CA ALA A 368 2.71 -13.82 -1.21
C ALA A 368 3.53 -12.91 -2.13
N THR A 369 4.56 -12.27 -1.58
CA THR A 369 5.51 -11.42 -2.31
C THR A 369 6.53 -12.27 -3.07
N ASP A 370 7.34 -11.64 -3.92
CA ASP A 370 8.35 -12.33 -4.70
C ASP A 370 9.36 -13.08 -3.80
N GLY A 371 9.74 -14.29 -4.21
CA GLY A 371 10.74 -15.15 -3.56
C GLY A 371 12.18 -14.68 -3.76
N ASP A 372 12.41 -13.36 -3.74
CA ASP A 372 13.72 -12.73 -3.83
C ASP A 372 13.97 -11.78 -2.65
N VAL A 373 15.20 -11.28 -2.52
CA VAL A 373 15.59 -10.43 -1.38
C VAL A 373 14.70 -9.19 -1.22
N PRO A 374 14.37 -8.45 -2.29
CA PRO A 374 13.38 -7.38 -2.20
C PRO A 374 11.99 -7.85 -1.74
N GLY A 375 11.44 -8.90 -2.33
CA GLY A 375 10.11 -9.41 -1.97
C GLY A 375 10.03 -9.87 -0.51
N GLU A 376 11.11 -10.45 0.01
CA GLU A 376 11.28 -10.77 1.44
C GLU A 376 11.27 -9.51 2.31
N ALA A 377 11.96 -8.46 1.89
CA ALA A 377 11.94 -7.17 2.59
C ALA A 377 10.56 -6.51 2.56
N LEU A 378 9.81 -6.64 1.47
CA LEU A 378 8.44 -6.15 1.36
C LEU A 378 7.51 -6.89 2.33
N ALA A 379 7.55 -8.22 2.36
CA ALA A 379 6.74 -9.02 3.29
C ALA A 379 7.00 -8.60 4.75
N GLU A 380 8.27 -8.42 5.10
CA GLU A 380 8.66 -8.01 6.44
C GLU A 380 8.16 -6.61 6.81
N GLU A 381 8.27 -5.64 5.89
CA GLU A 381 7.76 -4.27 6.12
C GLU A 381 6.22 -4.22 6.20
N LEU A 382 5.52 -5.07 5.44
CA LEU A 382 4.07 -5.23 5.53
C LEU A 382 3.68 -5.86 6.88
N ALA A 383 4.33 -6.96 7.29
CA ALA A 383 4.05 -7.65 8.54
C ALA A 383 4.22 -6.74 9.75
N ARG A 384 5.25 -5.88 9.75
CA ARG A 384 5.48 -4.89 10.81
C ARG A 384 4.32 -3.89 10.97
N ARG A 385 3.66 -3.50 9.87
CA ARG A 385 2.57 -2.50 9.86
C ARG A 385 1.20 -3.13 10.08
N LEU A 386 1.02 -4.33 9.56
CA LEU A 386 -0.24 -5.04 9.60
C LEU A 386 -0.41 -5.83 10.90
N GLY A 387 0.67 -6.16 11.62
CA GLY A 387 0.62 -7.03 12.80
C GLY A 387 1.11 -8.43 12.43
N ARG A 388 2.26 -8.81 12.96
CA ARG A 388 2.96 -10.05 12.58
C ARG A 388 2.17 -11.30 12.97
N GLU A 389 1.48 -11.23 14.10
CA GLU A 389 0.69 -12.30 14.69
C GLU A 389 -0.44 -12.79 13.78
N ARG A 390 -0.84 -11.95 12.81
CA ARG A 390 -1.85 -12.27 11.81
C ARG A 390 -1.30 -12.30 10.39
N CYS A 391 0.02 -12.45 10.22
CA CYS A 391 0.66 -12.60 8.92
C CYS A 391 1.21 -14.03 8.72
N TRP A 392 1.03 -14.55 7.52
CA TRP A 392 1.54 -15.84 7.04
C TRP A 392 2.34 -15.60 5.77
N ARG A 393 3.49 -16.26 5.59
CA ARG A 393 4.35 -16.02 4.43
C ARG A 393 4.37 -17.23 3.54
N VAL A 394 4.16 -17.00 2.25
CA VAL A 394 4.23 -18.06 1.24
C VAL A 394 5.68 -18.48 1.02
N SER A 395 5.90 -19.79 1.01
CA SER A 395 7.11 -20.39 0.48
C SER A 395 6.80 -20.94 -0.90
N TRP A 396 7.41 -20.35 -1.93
CA TRP A 396 7.15 -20.76 -3.31
C TRP A 396 7.70 -22.16 -3.59
N PRO A 397 6.99 -22.99 -4.38
CA PRO A 397 7.39 -24.37 -4.66
C PRO A 397 8.59 -24.44 -5.61
N LYS A 398 9.23 -25.60 -5.67
CA LYS A 398 10.25 -25.88 -6.68
C LYS A 398 9.61 -25.89 -8.07
N LYS A 399 10.22 -25.19 -9.02
CA LYS A 399 9.80 -25.23 -10.43
C LYS A 399 10.49 -26.36 -11.20
N ASP A 400 11.73 -26.67 -10.82
CA ASP A 400 12.59 -27.70 -11.39
C ASP A 400 13.65 -28.13 -10.36
N GLU A 401 14.60 -28.98 -10.77
CA GLU A 401 15.69 -29.45 -9.91
C GLU A 401 16.65 -28.33 -9.46
N PHE A 402 16.66 -27.19 -10.16
CA PHE A 402 17.65 -26.13 -10.04
C PHE A 402 17.12 -24.85 -9.40
N GLY A 403 15.80 -24.73 -9.19
CA GLY A 403 15.24 -23.51 -8.63
C GLY A 403 13.80 -23.60 -8.12
N TYR A 404 13.42 -22.53 -7.45
CA TYR A 404 12.07 -22.28 -6.97
C TYR A 404 11.34 -21.30 -7.91
N CYS A 405 10.01 -21.38 -7.94
CA CYS A 405 9.18 -20.34 -8.53
C CYS A 405 9.46 -19.01 -7.82
N LYS A 406 9.49 -17.93 -8.60
CA LYS A 406 9.69 -16.59 -8.05
C LYS A 406 8.41 -16.01 -7.45
N ASP A 407 7.29 -16.18 -8.13
CA ASP A 407 6.05 -15.48 -7.86
C ASP A 407 4.84 -16.37 -8.24
N ALA A 408 3.63 -15.87 -7.99
CA ALA A 408 2.40 -16.61 -8.26
C ALA A 408 2.26 -16.95 -9.75
N ASN A 409 2.63 -16.04 -10.67
CA ASN A 409 2.52 -16.31 -12.09
C ASN A 409 3.49 -17.42 -12.55
N GLU A 410 4.70 -17.47 -12.01
CA GLU A 410 5.63 -18.57 -12.27
C GLU A 410 5.11 -19.90 -11.76
N VAL A 411 4.41 -19.95 -10.61
CA VAL A 411 3.75 -21.19 -10.15
C VAL A 411 2.70 -21.63 -11.16
N VAL A 412 1.80 -20.74 -11.57
CA VAL A 412 0.75 -21.11 -12.54
C VAL A 412 1.34 -21.57 -13.87
N LYS A 413 2.38 -20.87 -14.37
CA LYS A 413 2.99 -21.22 -15.66
C LYS A 413 3.75 -22.53 -15.66
N ASN A 414 4.42 -22.88 -14.57
CA ASN A 414 5.26 -24.08 -14.51
C ASN A 414 4.53 -25.29 -13.93
N LEU A 415 3.64 -25.08 -12.95
CA LEU A 415 3.01 -26.14 -12.14
C LEU A 415 1.47 -26.16 -12.24
N GLY A 416 0.86 -25.08 -12.75
CA GLY A 416 -0.58 -24.95 -12.89
C GLY A 416 -1.29 -24.32 -11.69
N THR A 417 -2.57 -23.98 -11.88
CA THR A 417 -3.41 -23.30 -10.87
C THR A 417 -3.67 -24.16 -9.64
N GLY A 418 -3.75 -25.49 -9.80
CA GLY A 418 -3.92 -26.43 -8.69
C GLY A 418 -2.77 -26.38 -7.68
N SER A 419 -1.53 -26.31 -8.16
CA SER A 419 -0.36 -26.17 -7.30
C SER A 419 -0.31 -24.81 -6.60
N LEU A 420 -0.68 -23.71 -7.29
CA LEU A 420 -0.79 -22.40 -6.63
C LEU A 420 -1.82 -22.44 -5.50
N LYS A 421 -2.96 -23.10 -5.73
CA LYS A 421 -3.99 -23.29 -4.71
C LYS A 421 -3.48 -24.04 -3.49
N GLU A 422 -2.80 -25.17 -3.70
CA GLU A 422 -2.22 -25.97 -2.63
C GLU A 422 -1.18 -25.18 -1.82
N VAL A 423 -0.34 -24.38 -2.47
CA VAL A 423 0.68 -23.54 -1.81
C VAL A 423 0.04 -22.52 -0.87
N ILE A 424 -1.07 -21.89 -1.29
CA ILE A 424 -1.76 -20.87 -0.48
C ILE A 424 -2.55 -21.49 0.66
N GLU A 425 -3.21 -22.62 0.44
CA GLU A 425 -3.98 -23.31 1.48
C GLU A 425 -3.09 -23.87 2.60
N ASN A 426 -1.87 -24.30 2.27
CA ASN A 426 -0.91 -24.87 3.21
C ASN A 426 0.10 -23.86 3.78
N VAL A 427 -0.16 -22.56 3.67
CA VAL A 427 0.81 -21.55 4.12
C VAL A 427 1.01 -21.59 5.64
N GLU A 428 2.28 -21.67 6.05
CA GLU A 428 2.69 -21.70 7.44
C GLU A 428 2.77 -20.28 8.05
N LEU A 429 2.61 -20.19 9.37
CA LEU A 429 2.66 -18.93 10.11
C LEU A 429 4.03 -18.25 9.94
N CYS A 430 4.05 -16.92 9.81
CA CYS A 430 5.29 -16.15 9.90
C CYS A 430 5.93 -16.32 11.29
N ARG A 431 6.79 -17.33 11.48
CA ARG A 431 7.74 -17.33 12.60
C ARG A 431 8.87 -16.39 12.24
N VAL A 432 8.68 -15.10 12.56
CA VAL A 432 9.81 -14.20 12.67
C VAL A 432 10.36 -14.43 14.06
N ASP A 433 11.35 -15.32 14.17
CA ASP A 433 12.18 -15.40 15.38
C ASP A 433 12.71 -13.99 15.63
N GLY A 434 12.28 -13.38 16.73
CA GLY A 434 12.77 -12.06 17.13
C GLY A 434 14.30 -12.13 17.27
N PRO A 435 15.02 -11.03 16.98
CA PRO A 435 16.46 -11.03 17.21
C PRO A 435 16.71 -11.29 18.71
N ASN A 436 17.46 -12.36 19.00
CA ASN A 436 18.06 -12.61 20.31
C ASN A 436 19.06 -11.51 20.67
#